data_AF-A0A1Y5IDD3-F1
#
_entry.id   AF-A0A1Y5IDD3-F1
#
_cell.length_a   1.000
_cell.length_b   1.000
_cell.length_c   1.000
_cell.angle_alpha   90.00
_cell.angle_beta   90.00
_cell.angle_gamma   90.00
#
_symmetry.space_group_name_H-M   'P 1'
#
loop_
_entity.id
_entity.type
_entity.pdbx_description
1 polymer ?
#
loop_
_entity_poly.entity_id
_entity_poly.type
_entity_poly.pdbx_seq_one_letter_code
_entity_poly.pdbx_strand_id
1 'polypeptide(L)'
;MSASRVVERAHAVEGWTVTSTTTPIVRQERARAIERATGAPTTPEMLFDSALELVHEKSGVSLRFEAEDALRAWRAHGLPAIQVAAAQA
;
A
#
# COMPACT_ATOMS: atom_id res chain seq x y z
N MET A 1 -4.29 8.83 -20.88
CA MET A 1 -4.59 7.39 -20.67
C MET A 1 -4.99 7.23 -19.22
N SER A 2 -6.24 6.86 -18.93
CA SER A 2 -6.60 6.52 -17.55
C SER A 2 -5.92 5.21 -17.21
N ALA A 3 -4.89 5.24 -16.37
CA ALA A 3 -4.36 4.00 -15.82
C ALA A 3 -5.51 3.31 -15.08
N SER A 4 -5.80 2.07 -15.45
CA SER A 4 -6.87 1.27 -14.85
C SER A 4 -6.28 0.30 -13.83
N ARG A 5 -7.10 -0.14 -12.89
CA ARG A 5 -6.73 -1.23 -11.98
C ARG A 5 -6.52 -2.50 -12.80
N VAL A 6 -5.37 -3.15 -12.60
CA VAL A 6 -5.06 -4.47 -13.15
C VAL A 6 -4.97 -5.46 -11.99
N VAL A 7 -5.57 -6.64 -12.15
CA VAL A 7 -5.50 -7.73 -11.18
C VAL A 7 -5.00 -8.96 -11.90
N GLU A 8 -3.88 -9.49 -11.42
CA GLU A 8 -3.26 -10.71 -11.92
C GLU A 8 -3.34 -11.77 -10.82
N ARG A 9 -3.70 -12.99 -11.20
CA ARG A 9 -3.79 -14.12 -10.27
C ARG A 9 -3.00 -15.29 -10.81
N ALA A 10 -2.21 -15.89 -9.93
CA ALA A 10 -1.46 -17.11 -10.19
C ALA A 10 -1.74 -18.15 -9.11
N HIS A 11 -1.84 -19.41 -9.51
CA HIS A 11 -1.83 -20.53 -8.58
C HIS A 11 -0.40 -21.06 -8.49
N ALA A 12 0.15 -21.06 -7.28
CA ALA A 12 1.48 -21.53 -6.97
C ALA A 12 1.44 -22.95 -6.38
N VAL A 13 2.62 -23.49 -6.05
CA VAL A 13 2.77 -24.83 -5.47
C VAL A 13 2.12 -24.92 -4.09
N GLU A 14 1.79 -26.14 -3.68
CA GLU A 14 1.32 -26.44 -2.32
C GLU A 14 0.10 -25.60 -1.87
N GLY A 15 -0.84 -25.32 -2.77
CA GLY A 15 -2.15 -24.72 -2.41
C GLY A 15 -2.14 -23.21 -2.20
N TRP A 16 -1.08 -22.50 -2.62
CA TRP A 16 -1.01 -21.05 -2.56
C TRP A 16 -1.63 -20.37 -3.80
N THR A 17 -2.48 -19.38 -3.58
CA THR A 17 -2.95 -18.43 -4.59
C THR A 17 -2.25 -17.09 -4.37
N VAL A 18 -1.63 -16.56 -5.41
CA VAL A 18 -0.99 -15.23 -5.40
C VAL A 18 -1.84 -14.28 -6.23
N THR A 19 -2.23 -13.15 -5.65
CA THR A 19 -2.96 -12.08 -6.34
C THR A 19 -2.15 -10.79 -6.28
N SER A 20 -1.79 -10.26 -7.44
CA SER A 20 -1.17 -8.95 -7.60
C SER A 20 -2.23 -7.96 -8.08
N THR A 21 -2.38 -6.84 -7.38
CA THR A 21 -3.23 -5.72 -7.81
C THR A 21 -2.35 -4.51 -8.06
N THR A 22 -2.35 -4.03 -9.29
CA THR A 22 -1.68 -2.78 -9.70
C THR A 22 -2.72 -1.70 -9.91
N THR A 23 -2.47 -0.52 -9.35
CA THR A 23 -3.33 0.65 -9.43
C THR A 23 -2.54 1.86 -9.90
N PRO A 24 -3.21 2.89 -10.43
CA PRO A 24 -2.60 4.21 -10.56
C PRO A 24 -2.21 4.81 -9.21
N ILE A 25 -1.43 5.90 -9.25
CA ILE A 25 -1.25 6.77 -8.08
C ILE A 25 -2.63 7.25 -7.62
N VAL A 26 -2.87 7.19 -6.31
CA VAL A 26 -4.15 7.60 -5.73
C VAL A 26 -4.34 9.10 -5.85
N ARG A 27 -5.61 9.52 -5.95
CA ARG A 27 -5.94 10.95 -5.95
C ARG A 27 -5.76 11.54 -4.56
N GLN A 28 -5.63 12.88 -4.50
CA GLN A 28 -5.37 13.60 -3.25
C GLN A 28 -6.42 13.31 -2.17
N GLU A 29 -7.69 13.11 -2.54
CA GLU A 29 -8.76 12.79 -1.58
C GLU A 29 -8.50 11.46 -0.87
N ARG A 30 -8.01 10.45 -1.63
CA ARG A 30 -7.68 9.12 -1.10
C ARG A 30 -6.40 9.16 -0.28
N ALA A 31 -5.37 9.90 -0.72
CA ALA A 31 -4.16 10.12 0.07
C ALA A 31 -4.47 10.72 1.44
N ARG A 32 -5.27 11.80 1.48
CA ARG A 32 -5.71 12.43 2.74
C ARG A 32 -6.54 11.50 3.62
N ALA A 33 -7.32 10.60 3.03
CA ALA A 33 -8.06 9.60 3.79
C ALA A 33 -7.10 8.60 4.47
N ILE A 34 -6.06 8.17 3.78
CA ILE A 34 -5.02 7.29 4.32
C ILE A 34 -4.21 8.00 5.42
N GLU A 35 -3.83 9.27 5.23
CA GLU A 35 -3.16 10.08 6.27
C GLU A 35 -3.98 10.11 7.57
N ARG A 36 -5.29 10.40 7.47
CA ARG A 36 -6.20 10.37 8.62
C ARG A 36 -6.32 8.99 9.25
N ALA A 37 -6.46 7.95 8.43
CA ALA A 37 -6.64 6.59 8.92
C ALA A 37 -5.39 6.03 9.62
N THR A 38 -4.20 6.43 9.17
CA THR A 38 -2.91 5.95 9.69
C THR A 38 -2.29 6.87 10.74
N GLY A 39 -2.78 8.11 10.88
CA GLY A 39 -2.16 9.13 11.73
C GLY A 39 -0.78 9.56 11.22
N ALA A 40 -0.46 9.28 9.96
CA ALA A 40 0.75 9.74 9.31
C ALA A 40 0.64 11.24 8.99
N PRO A 41 1.68 12.05 9.25
CA PRO A 41 1.66 13.47 8.96
C PRO A 41 1.58 13.76 7.46
N THR A 42 2.17 12.90 6.63
CA THR A 42 2.11 12.97 5.17
C THR A 42 2.15 11.55 4.59
N THR A 43 1.65 11.38 3.38
CA THR A 43 1.95 10.21 2.55
C THR A 43 3.04 10.50 1.50
N PRO A 44 3.70 9.47 0.94
CA PRO A 44 4.49 9.61 -0.27
C PRO A 44 3.69 10.23 -1.42
N GLU A 45 4.35 11.01 -2.28
CA GLU A 45 3.72 11.59 -3.49
C GLU A 45 3.15 10.49 -4.41
N MET A 46 3.91 9.40 -4.56
CA MET A 46 3.49 8.20 -5.28
C MET A 46 2.92 7.18 -4.31
N LEU A 47 1.67 7.37 -3.90
CA LEU A 47 0.92 6.42 -3.08
C LEU A 47 0.00 5.58 -3.98
N PHE A 48 -0.04 4.27 -3.73
CA PHE A 48 -0.83 3.31 -4.51
C PHE A 48 -1.75 2.51 -3.60
N ASP A 49 -2.98 2.23 -4.05
CA ASP A 49 -3.86 1.20 -3.47
C ASP A 49 -3.50 -0.21 -4.02
N SER A 50 -2.29 -0.35 -4.56
CA SER A 50 -1.75 -1.61 -5.07
C SER A 50 -1.44 -2.55 -3.92
N ALA A 51 -1.55 -3.85 -4.17
CA ALA A 51 -1.31 -4.87 -3.15
C ALA A 51 -0.81 -6.17 -3.75
N LEU A 52 -0.01 -6.89 -2.97
CA LEU A 52 0.33 -8.29 -3.20
C LEU A 52 -0.30 -9.13 -2.09
N GLU A 53 -1.05 -10.14 -2.47
CA GLU A 53 -1.75 -11.03 -1.54
C GLU A 53 -1.42 -12.49 -1.83
N LEU A 54 -1.06 -13.23 -0.79
CA LEU A 54 -0.79 -14.67 -0.84
C LEU A 54 -1.78 -15.36 0.10
N VAL A 55 -2.58 -16.28 -0.43
CA VAL A 55 -3.57 -17.04 0.34
C VAL A 55 -3.28 -18.53 0.19
N HIS A 56 -3.09 -19.23 1.30
CA HIS A 56 -3.01 -20.69 1.30
C HIS A 56 -4.41 -21.27 1.52
N GLU A 57 -5.06 -21.65 0.42
CA GLU A 57 -6.49 -22.00 0.34
C GLU A 57 -6.91 -23.06 1.36
N LYS A 58 -6.04 -24.04 1.62
CA LYS A 58 -6.32 -25.15 2.52
C LYS A 58 -6.35 -24.74 4.00
N SER A 59 -5.46 -23.83 4.40
CA SER A 59 -5.33 -23.41 5.80
C SER A 59 -6.04 -22.10 6.13
N GLY A 60 -6.36 -21.30 5.11
CA GLY A 60 -6.87 -19.94 5.25
C GLY A 60 -5.81 -18.91 5.66
N VAL A 61 -4.53 -19.29 5.82
CA VAL A 61 -3.44 -18.33 6.06
C VAL A 61 -3.37 -17.35 4.89
N SER A 62 -3.37 -16.05 5.21
CA SER A 62 -3.28 -14.96 4.25
C SER A 62 -2.19 -13.97 4.66
N LEU A 63 -1.41 -13.53 3.68
CA LEU A 63 -0.41 -12.48 3.80
C LEU A 63 -0.74 -11.40 2.78
N ARG A 64 -0.89 -10.17 3.23
CA ARG A 64 -1.20 -9.02 2.39
C ARG A 64 -0.16 -7.93 2.60
N PHE A 65 0.36 -7.42 1.51
CA PHE A 65 1.35 -6.34 1.49
C PHE A 65 0.73 -5.15 0.76
N GLU A 66 0.55 -4.04 1.46
CA GLU A 66 -0.02 -2.82 0.91
C GLU A 66 0.54 -1.57 1.61
N ALA A 67 0.31 -0.40 0.99
CA ALA A 67 0.90 0.85 1.45
C ALA A 67 0.34 1.34 2.79
N GLU A 68 -0.95 1.13 3.06
CA GLU A 68 -1.59 1.62 4.29
C GLU A 68 -1.00 0.95 5.54
N ASP A 69 -0.83 -0.37 5.52
CA ASP A 69 -0.20 -1.13 6.60
C ASP A 69 1.27 -0.73 6.79
N ALA A 70 2.01 -0.52 5.69
CA ALA A 70 3.38 -0.03 5.75
C ALA A 70 3.47 1.36 6.43
N LEU A 71 2.52 2.25 6.15
CA LEU A 71 2.44 3.58 6.78
C LEU A 71 2.11 3.49 8.27
N ARG A 72 1.17 2.60 8.66
CA ARG A 72 0.86 2.34 10.08
C ARG A 72 2.10 1.85 10.84
N ALA A 73 2.81 0.89 10.26
CA ALA A 73 4.03 0.35 10.85
C ALA A 73 5.11 1.43 10.98
N TRP A 74 5.39 2.18 9.91
CA TRP A 74 6.35 3.30 9.94
C TRP A 74 6.02 4.31 11.04
N ARG A 75 4.74 4.68 11.19
CA ARG A 75 4.29 5.59 12.23
C ARG A 75 4.49 5.01 13.63
N ALA A 76 4.17 3.72 13.82
CA ALA A 76 4.35 3.03 15.10
C ALA A 76 5.82 2.92 15.51
N HIS A 77 6.72 2.77 14.54
CA HIS A 77 8.18 2.76 14.79
C HIS A 77 8.75 4.15 15.13
N GLY A 78 7.96 5.23 15.07
CA GLY A 78 8.41 6.58 15.40
C GLY A 78 9.51 7.10 14.46
N LEU A 79 9.61 6.53 13.25
CA LEU A 79 10.63 6.90 12.29
C LEU A 79 10.38 8.33 11.79
N PRO A 80 11.43 9.16 11.66
CA PRO A 80 11.26 10.51 11.15
C PRO A 80 10.80 10.45 9.69
N ALA A 81 9.92 11.37 9.30
CA ALA A 81 9.69 11.62 7.89
C ALA A 81 10.98 12.16 7.28
N ILE A 82 11.26 11.80 6.03
CA ILE A 82 12.38 12.41 5.30
C ILE A 82 12.09 13.92 5.26
N GLN A 83 12.89 14.69 6.00
CA GLN A 83 12.82 16.14 5.96
C GLN A 83 13.54 16.61 4.70
N VAL A 84 12.76 17.01 3.69
CA VAL A 84 13.32 17.81 2.61
C VAL A 84 13.47 19.23 3.18
N ALA A 85 14.72 19.71 3.29
CA ALA A 85 14.97 21.10 3.65
C ALA A 85 14.39 22.01 2.56
N ALA A 86 13.16 22.47 2.76
CA ALA A 86 12.54 23.47 1.91
C ALA A 86 12.89 24.85 2.49
N ALA A 87 13.55 25.69 1.69
CA ALA A 87 13.61 27.12 2.00
C ALA A 87 12.17 27.67 1.96
N GLN A 88 11.68 28.17 3.09
CA GLN A 88 10.44 28.95 3.11
C GLN A 88 10.77 30.38 2.69
N ALA A 89 10.03 30.89 1.69
CA ALA A 89 10.14 32.26 1.20
C ALA A 89 9.30 33.23 2.03
#